data_AF-L1KVA9-F1
#
_entry.id   AF-L1KVA9-F1
#
_cell.length_a   1.000
_cell.length_b   1.000
_cell.length_c   1.000
_cell.angle_alpha   90.00
_cell.angle_beta   90.00
_cell.angle_gamma   90.00
#
_symmetry.space_group_name_H-M   'P 1'
#
loop_
_entity.id
_entity.type
_entity.pdbx_description
1 polymer ?
#
loop_
_entity_poly.entity_id
_entity_poly.type
_entity_poly.pdbx_seq_one_letter_code
_entity_poly.pdbx_strand_id
1 'polypeptide(L)' 'MHSEEGGRFHHALNRYRVVEVLDSDLPHLPPDFLWVTLGQLSALLRHSNYLNVELRTLITCLHTL' A
#
# COMPACT_ATOMS: atom_id res chain seq x y z
N MET A 1 -7.78 -1.21 11.04
CA MET A 1 -7.46 -2.65 11.06
C MET A 1 -8.29 -3.29 9.98
N HIS A 2 -7.72 -4.22 9.21
CA HIS A 2 -8.45 -4.97 8.18
C HIS A 2 -8.15 -6.46 8.32
N SER A 3 -9.16 -7.31 8.09
CA SER A 3 -9.01 -8.76 8.05
C SER A 3 -8.59 -9.24 6.67
N GLU A 4 -7.90 -10.37 6.62
CA GLU A 4 -7.57 -11.04 5.35
C GLU A 4 -8.68 -12.03 4.92
N GLU A 5 -8.43 -12.83 3.86
CA GLU A 5 -9.37 -13.82 3.33
C GLU A 5 -9.71 -14.90 4.37
N GLY A 6 -10.88 -14.77 5.02
CA GLY A 6 -11.31 -15.65 6.11
C GLY A 6 -11.51 -17.13 5.74
N GLY A 7 -11.60 -17.46 4.44
CA GLY A 7 -11.64 -18.84 3.97
C GLY A 7 -10.29 -19.56 4.01
N ARG A 8 -9.20 -18.81 4.15
CA ARG A 8 -7.82 -19.33 4.17
C ARG A 8 -7.05 -18.96 5.42
N PHE A 9 -7.40 -17.85 6.04
CA PHE A 9 -6.67 -17.30 7.17
C PHE A 9 -7.57 -17.17 8.41
N HIS A 10 -7.18 -17.85 9.49
CA HIS A 10 -7.89 -17.77 10.76
C HIS A 10 -7.47 -16.52 11.55
N HIS A 11 -8.39 -15.56 11.68
CA HIS A 11 -8.19 -14.30 12.45
C HIS A 11 -6.93 -13.50 12.05
N ALA A 12 -6.51 -13.57 10.78
CA ALA A 12 -5.42 -12.75 10.29
C ALA A 12 -5.88 -11.28 10.19
N LEU A 13 -5.13 -10.40 10.86
CA LEU A 13 -5.41 -8.97 10.94
C LEU A 13 -4.17 -8.17 10.56
N ASN A 14 -4.36 -7.17 9.71
CA ASN A 14 -3.32 -6.24 9.30
C ASN A 14 -3.65 -4.81 9.72
N ARG A 15 -2.61 -4.08 10.16
CA ARG A 15 -2.70 -2.65 10.47
C ARG A 15 -2.14 -1.82 9.31
N TYR A 16 -3.00 -1.50 8.36
CA TYR A 16 -2.70 -0.56 7.28
C TYR A 16 -2.53 0.87 7.82
N ARG A 17 -1.47 1.57 7.39
CA ARG A 17 -1.18 2.95 7.75
C ARG A 17 -0.61 3.70 6.55
N VAL A 18 -1.04 4.95 6.40
CA VAL A 18 -0.39 5.96 5.55
C VAL A 18 0.14 7.02 6.49
N VAL A 19 1.40 7.41 6.31
CA VAL A 19 2.07 8.39 7.18
C VAL A 19 2.62 9.49 6.31
N GLU A 20 2.20 10.72 6.59
CA GLU A 20 2.79 11.92 6.01
C GLU A 20 4.10 12.23 6.74
N VAL A 21 5.12 12.59 5.97
CA VAL A 21 6.46 12.92 6.47
C VAL A 21 6.92 14.21 5.80
N LEU A 22 7.72 15.01 6.52
CA LEU A 22 8.34 16.21 5.95
C LEU A 22 9.51 15.79 5.05
N ASP A 23 9.79 16.60 4.03
CA ASP A 23 10.93 16.37 3.12
C ASP A 23 12.27 16.29 3.87
N SER A 24 12.40 17.04 4.97
CA SER A 24 13.58 17.02 5.85
C SER A 24 13.80 15.70 6.58
N ASP A 25 12.74 14.89 6.73
CA ASP A 25 12.75 13.63 7.47
C ASP A 25 12.85 12.41 6.53
N LEU A 26 12.95 12.64 5.22
CA LEU A 26 13.03 11.57 4.24
C LEU A 26 14.35 10.80 4.39
N PRO A 27 14.29 9.49 4.71
CA PRO A 27 15.51 8.70 4.78
C PRO A 27 16.08 8.48 3.37
N HIS A 28 17.39 8.16 3.32
CA HIS A 28 17.98 7.63 2.09
C HIS A 28 17.25 6.34 1.71
N LEU A 29 16.82 6.26 0.47
CA LEU A 29 16.02 5.16 -0.03
C LEU A 29 16.90 3.92 -0.24
N PRO A 30 16.56 2.75 0.31
CA PRO A 30 17.28 1.52 0.00
C PRO A 30 17.11 1.15 -1.49
N PRO A 31 18.00 0.32 -2.06
CA PRO A 31 17.99 0.00 -3.49
C PRO A 31 16.67 -0.60 -4.02
N ASP A 32 15.93 -1.31 -3.18
CA ASP A 32 14.69 -2.01 -3.55
C ASP A 32 13.43 -1.14 -3.48
N PHE A 33 13.58 0.15 -3.16
CA PHE A 33 12.47 1.07 -2.98
C PHE A 33 12.54 2.22 -3.98
N LEU A 34 11.37 2.75 -4.35
CA LEU A 34 11.23 3.96 -5.15
C LEU A 34 10.08 4.82 -4.61
N TRP A 35 10.22 6.14 -4.77
CA TRP A 35 9.11 7.06 -4.58
C TRP A 35 8.16 6.97 -5.78
N VAL A 36 6.87 6.86 -5.50
CA VAL A 36 5.81 6.76 -6.50
C VAL A 36 4.66 7.69 -6.17
N THR A 37 4.06 8.27 -7.20
CA THR A 37 2.85 9.06 -7.07
C THR A 37 1.62 8.16 -7.02
N LEU A 38 0.54 8.62 -6.40
CA LEU A 38 -0.75 7.91 -6.41
C LEU A 38 -1.29 7.73 -7.84
N GLY A 39 -1.00 8.66 -8.75
CA GLY A 39 -1.37 8.56 -10.17
C GLY A 39 -0.66 7.39 -10.88
N GLN A 40 0.63 7.18 -10.61
CA GLN A 40 1.37 6.02 -11.14
C GLN A 40 0.81 4.71 -10.58
N LEU A 41 0.55 4.65 -9.27
CA LEU A 41 -0.09 3.47 -8.65
C LEU A 41 -1.45 3.18 -9.27
N SER A 42 -2.27 4.21 -9.48
CA SER A 42 -3.58 4.09 -10.13
C SER A 42 -3.49 3.59 -11.57
N ALA A 43 -2.42 3.95 -12.29
CA ALA A 43 -2.16 3.41 -13.62
C ALA A 43 -1.81 1.91 -13.58
N LEU A 44 -0.98 1.51 -12.62
CA LEU A 44 -0.56 0.12 -12.43
C LEU A 44 -1.69 -0.80 -11.97
N LEU A 45 -2.71 -0.29 -11.26
CA LEU A 45 -3.90 -1.06 -10.87
C LEU A 45 -4.63 -1.72 -12.05
N ARG A 46 -4.50 -1.16 -13.26
CA ARG A 46 -5.11 -1.72 -14.49
C ARG A 46 -4.35 -2.92 -15.05
N HIS A 47 -3.20 -3.26 -14.50
CA HIS A 47 -2.33 -4.31 -14.98
C HIS A 47 -2.03 -5.33 -13.88
N SER A 48 -2.18 -6.61 -14.20
CA SER A 48 -1.87 -7.70 -13.27
C SER A 48 -0.38 -7.71 -12.89
N ASN A 49 -0.09 -8.23 -11.70
CA ASN A 49 1.26 -8.53 -11.19
C ASN A 49 2.18 -7.34 -10.87
N TYR A 50 1.71 -6.09 -10.97
CA TYR A 50 2.48 -4.93 -10.51
C TYR A 50 2.32 -4.63 -9.03
N LEU A 51 1.09 -4.69 -8.51
CA LEU A 51 0.78 -4.35 -7.12
C LEU A 51 0.29 -5.59 -6.38
N ASN A 52 0.89 -5.85 -5.20
CA ASN A 52 0.45 -6.91 -4.30
C ASN A 52 -0.90 -6.59 -3.63
N VAL A 53 -1.48 -7.57 -2.92
CA VAL A 53 -2.80 -7.41 -2.31
C VAL A 53 -2.80 -6.34 -1.21
N GLU A 54 -1.74 -6.25 -0.43
CA GLU A 54 -1.60 -5.30 0.67
C GLU A 54 -1.59 -3.85 0.15
N LEU A 55 -0.81 -3.55 -0.90
CA LEU A 55 -0.77 -2.21 -1.48
C LEU A 55 -2.11 -1.84 -2.12
N ARG A 56 -2.81 -2.79 -2.76
CA ARG A 56 -4.17 -2.55 -3.30
C ARG A 56 -5.17 -2.22 -2.19
N THR A 57 -5.10 -2.91 -1.05
CA THR A 57 -5.91 -2.61 0.14
C THR A 57 -5.58 -1.20 0.66
N LEU A 58 -4.30 -0.84 0.75
CA LEU A 58 -3.88 0.46 1.23
C LEU A 58 -4.34 1.62 0.32
N ILE A 59 -4.25 1.45 -1.01
CA ILE A 59 -4.78 2.42 -1.98
C ILE A 59 -6.31 2.54 -1.83
N THR A 60 -7.01 1.42 -1.63
CA THR A 60 -8.46 1.43 -1.40
C THR A 60 -8.82 2.22 -0.15
N CYS A 61 -8.13 2.01 0.97
CA CYS A 61 -8.33 2.81 2.18
C CYS A 61 -8.05 4.30 1.94
N LEU A 62 -6.99 4.63 1.20
CA LEU A 62 -6.62 6.01 0.90
C LEU A 62 -7.68 6.74 0.07
N HIS A 63 -8.31 6.07 -0.90
CA HIS A 63 -9.40 6.65 -1.70
C HIS A 63 -10.71 6.89 -0.92
N THR A 64 -10.81 6.38 0.31
CA THR A 64 -11.99 6.58 1.19
C THR A 64 -11.78 7.65 2.26
N LEU A 65 -10.59 8.26 2.34
CA LEU A 65 -10.30 9.42 3.19
C LEU A 65 -10.77 10.71 2.51
#